data_AF-A0A1S3DQB4-F1
#
_entry.id   AF-A0A1S3DQB4-F1
#
_cell.length_a   1.000
_cell.length_b   1.000
_cell.length_c   1.000
_cell.angle_alpha   90.00
_cell.angle_beta   90.00
_cell.angle_gamma   90.00
#
_symmetry.space_group_name_H-M   'P 1'
#
loop_
_entity.id
_entity.type
_entity.pdbx_description
1 polymer ?
#
loop_
_entity_poly.entity_id
_entity_poly.type
_entity_poly.pdbx_seq_one_letter_code
_entity_poly.pdbx_strand_id
1 'polypeptide(L)'
;ATINLVGEHKDNPTALKVIYNSLVVSSENFLESVETNQNYPLLILTLVERADVDMTIRIAGAVAFKNYVKRNWPLVEDEPDKIHASDREAIKGLILHLMLTSPEAIQKQLSDATAIIGKSDFPDKWPSLITDMVAKFGTGDFHIINGVLHTAHSLFKRYRHEFKSQKLWTEIKFVLDNFAKPFTELFK
;
A
#
# COMPACT_ATOMS: atom_id res chain seq x y z
N ALA A 1 31.07 -13.28 -3.47
CA ALA A 1 31.23 -14.74 -3.58
C ALA A 1 29.85 -15.36 -3.46
N THR A 2 29.26 -15.82 -4.57
CA THR A 2 28.00 -16.55 -4.57
C THR A 2 28.30 -17.97 -4.12
N ILE A 3 28.11 -18.26 -2.82
CA ILE A 3 28.27 -19.60 -2.28
C ILE A 3 27.20 -20.49 -2.93
N ASN A 4 27.59 -21.58 -3.58
CA ASN A 4 26.67 -22.52 -4.20
C ASN A 4 26.02 -23.42 -3.13
N LEU A 5 25.20 -22.81 -2.29
CA LEU A 5 24.55 -23.42 -1.11
C LEU A 5 23.70 -24.65 -1.48
N VAL A 6 23.12 -24.65 -2.69
CA VAL A 6 22.31 -25.77 -3.21
C VAL A 6 23.18 -26.97 -3.60
N GLY A 7 24.43 -26.72 -4.04
CA GLY A 7 25.39 -27.77 -4.39
C GLY A 7 25.98 -28.47 -3.16
N GLU A 8 26.34 -27.72 -2.11
CA GLU A 8 27.06 -28.26 -0.94
C GLU A 8 26.16 -28.92 0.11
N HIS A 9 24.88 -28.54 0.19
CA HIS A 9 23.95 -29.04 1.21
C HIS A 9 22.71 -29.74 0.62
N LYS A 10 22.77 -30.20 -0.63
CA LYS A 10 21.66 -30.84 -1.34
C LYS A 10 21.00 -31.99 -0.56
N ASP A 11 21.80 -32.73 0.20
CA ASP A 11 21.37 -33.91 0.96
C ASP A 11 20.92 -33.58 2.40
N ASN A 12 20.93 -32.30 2.81
CA ASN A 12 20.50 -31.86 4.13
C ASN A 12 19.41 -30.76 4.04
N PRO A 13 18.13 -31.17 3.89
CA PRO A 13 17.00 -30.25 3.75
C PRO A 13 16.83 -29.31 4.96
N THR A 14 17.19 -29.77 6.15
CA THR A 14 17.10 -28.97 7.38
C THR A 14 18.13 -27.84 7.38
N ALA A 15 19.37 -28.12 6.98
CA ALA A 15 20.41 -27.10 6.85
C ALA A 15 20.05 -26.05 5.78
N LEU A 16 19.54 -26.50 4.62
CA LEU A 16 19.07 -25.59 3.57
C LEU A 16 17.95 -24.66 4.07
N LYS A 17 16.99 -25.18 4.83
CA LYS A 17 15.91 -24.37 5.42
C LYS A 17 16.44 -23.33 6.42
N VAL A 18 17.39 -23.69 7.27
CA VAL A 18 18.00 -22.76 8.24
C VAL A 18 18.77 -21.66 7.52
N ILE A 19 19.59 -22.02 6.52
CA ILE A 19 20.37 -21.05 5.74
C ILE A 19 19.45 -20.10 4.96
N TYR A 20 18.43 -20.63 4.31
CA TYR A 20 17.44 -19.82 3.59
C TYR A 20 16.75 -18.82 4.53
N ASN A 21 16.27 -19.28 5.69
CA ASN A 21 15.65 -18.41 6.68
C ASN A 21 16.62 -17.33 7.19
N SER A 22 17.88 -17.69 7.45
CA SER A 22 18.91 -16.72 7.87
C SER A 22 19.17 -15.67 6.79
N LEU A 23 19.18 -16.06 5.51
CA LEU A 23 19.38 -15.15 4.39
C LEU A 23 18.19 -14.18 4.24
N VAL A 24 16.96 -14.68 4.39
CA VAL A 24 15.74 -13.85 4.39
C VAL A 24 15.83 -12.79 5.48
N VAL A 25 16.11 -13.19 6.73
CA VAL A 25 16.23 -12.25 7.86
C VAL A 25 17.35 -11.22 7.62
N SER A 26 18.52 -11.66 7.14
CA SER A 26 19.61 -10.73 6.84
C SER A 26 19.25 -9.73 5.73
N SER A 27 18.47 -10.15 4.74
CA SER A 27 18.03 -9.29 3.63
C SER A 27 16.96 -8.30 4.09
N GLU A 28 16.01 -8.74 4.92
CA GLU A 28 15.00 -7.87 5.53
C GLU A 28 15.65 -6.80 6.41
N ASN A 29 16.59 -7.18 7.28
CA ASN A 29 17.32 -6.23 8.12
C ASN A 29 18.10 -5.21 7.29
N PHE A 30 18.68 -5.63 6.16
CA PHE A 30 19.36 -4.72 5.26
C PHE A 30 18.39 -3.72 4.63
N LEU A 31 17.24 -4.19 4.11
CA LEU A 31 16.21 -3.32 3.55
C LEU A 31 15.67 -2.32 4.57
N GLU A 32 15.45 -2.75 5.81
CA GLU A 32 15.04 -1.85 6.90
C GLU A 32 16.14 -0.84 7.26
N SER A 33 17.42 -1.20 7.17
CA SER A 33 18.52 -0.26 7.44
C SER A 33 18.62 0.88 6.42
N VAL A 34 18.13 0.67 5.19
CA VAL A 34 18.20 1.65 4.10
C VAL A 34 16.88 2.39 3.87
N GLU A 35 15.79 2.01 4.57
CA GLU A 35 14.46 2.55 4.31
C GLU A 35 14.26 4.01 4.76
N THR A 36 15.20 4.54 5.56
CA THR A 36 15.24 5.93 6.01
C THR A 36 15.73 6.90 4.93
N ASN A 37 16.28 6.38 3.83
CA ASN A 37 16.75 7.21 2.73
C ASN A 37 15.58 7.80 1.94
N GLN A 38 15.69 9.08 1.59
CA GLN A 38 14.75 9.74 0.69
C GLN A 38 14.68 9.01 -0.66
N ASN A 39 13.49 8.97 -1.25
CA ASN A 39 13.13 8.24 -2.47
C ASN A 39 13.10 6.71 -2.35
N TYR A 40 13.50 6.11 -1.24
CA TYR A 40 13.40 4.65 -1.03
C TYR A 40 12.01 4.08 -1.36
N PRO A 41 10.89 4.61 -0.82
CA PRO A 41 9.56 4.08 -1.15
C PRO A 41 9.19 4.26 -2.62
N LEU A 42 9.66 5.35 -3.26
CA LEU A 42 9.39 5.62 -4.67
C LEU A 42 10.15 4.66 -5.59
N LEU A 43 11.36 4.25 -5.20
CA LEU A 43 12.12 3.20 -5.92
C LEU A 43 11.38 1.87 -5.87
N ILE A 44 10.78 1.51 -4.73
CA ILE A 44 9.98 0.30 -4.62
C ILE A 44 8.74 0.39 -5.52
N LEU A 45 8.01 1.52 -5.50
CA LEU A 45 6.84 1.70 -6.37
C LEU A 45 7.22 1.61 -7.85
N THR A 46 8.35 2.19 -8.25
CA THR A 46 8.88 2.10 -9.62
C THR A 46 9.20 0.64 -9.99
N LEU A 47 9.81 -0.12 -9.08
CA LEU A 47 10.07 -1.55 -9.28
C LEU A 47 8.77 -2.35 -9.49
N VAL A 48 7.72 -2.03 -8.72
CA VAL A 48 6.41 -2.69 -8.79
C VAL A 48 5.70 -2.40 -10.12
N GLU A 49 5.84 -1.19 -10.64
CA GLU A 49 5.24 -0.76 -11.92
C GLU A 49 5.86 -1.45 -13.13
N ARG A 50 7.17 -1.72 -13.08
CA ARG A 50 7.96 -2.28 -14.18
C ARG A 50 7.48 -3.66 -14.64
N ALA A 51 6.81 -3.70 -15.79
CA ALA A 51 6.29 -4.92 -16.38
C ALA A 51 7.37 -5.90 -16.90
N ASP A 52 8.60 -5.42 -17.09
CA ASP A 52 9.76 -6.22 -17.51
C ASP A 52 10.42 -7.01 -16.36
N VAL A 53 9.99 -6.76 -15.12
CA VAL A 53 10.48 -7.46 -13.92
C VAL A 53 9.59 -8.66 -13.61
N ASP A 54 10.19 -9.75 -13.13
CA ASP A 54 9.46 -10.95 -12.72
C ASP A 54 8.33 -10.64 -11.73
N MET A 55 7.17 -11.28 -11.94
CA MET A 55 5.98 -11.03 -11.13
C MET A 55 6.21 -11.30 -9.64
N THR A 56 7.02 -12.30 -9.29
CA THR A 56 7.34 -12.64 -7.89
C THR A 56 8.09 -11.49 -7.23
N ILE A 57 9.04 -10.87 -7.95
CA ILE A 57 9.81 -9.73 -7.46
C ILE A 57 8.90 -8.51 -7.29
N ARG A 58 7.99 -8.26 -8.25
CA ARG A 58 7.03 -7.15 -8.16
C ARG A 58 6.07 -7.32 -6.98
N ILE A 59 5.56 -8.53 -6.75
CA ILE A 59 4.72 -8.83 -5.57
C ILE A 59 5.51 -8.64 -4.28
N ALA A 60 6.75 -9.14 -4.21
CA ALA A 60 7.63 -8.95 -3.05
C ALA A 60 7.89 -7.45 -2.79
N GLY A 61 8.12 -6.66 -3.83
CA GLY A 61 8.22 -5.20 -3.75
C GLY A 61 6.95 -4.55 -3.20
N ALA A 62 5.76 -4.94 -3.69
CA ALA A 62 4.50 -4.41 -3.20
C ALA A 62 4.25 -4.77 -1.71
N VAL A 63 4.63 -5.97 -1.29
CA VAL A 63 4.58 -6.38 0.13
C VAL A 63 5.58 -5.56 0.95
N ALA A 64 6.80 -5.36 0.47
CA ALA A 64 7.81 -4.56 1.14
C ALA A 64 7.35 -3.10 1.30
N PHE A 65 6.76 -2.52 0.26
CA PHE A 65 6.17 -1.17 0.30
C PHE A 65 5.05 -1.07 1.35
N LYS A 66 4.11 -2.02 1.38
CA LYS A 66 3.06 -2.05 2.40
C LYS A 66 3.63 -2.12 3.81
N ASN A 67 4.65 -2.95 4.03
CA ASN A 67 5.31 -3.08 5.33
C ASN A 67 6.06 -1.80 5.71
N TYR A 68 6.72 -1.14 4.74
CA TYR A 68 7.33 0.17 4.92
C TYR A 68 6.30 1.21 5.39
N VAL A 69 5.15 1.31 4.72
CA VAL A 69 4.05 2.21 5.11
C VAL A 69 3.59 1.88 6.53
N LYS A 70 3.42 0.61 6.87
CA LYS A 70 2.99 0.18 8.22
C LYS A 70 3.96 0.61 9.32
N ARG A 71 5.27 0.63 9.06
CA ARG A 71 6.31 0.99 10.04
C ARG A 71 6.56 2.50 10.14
N ASN A 72 6.49 3.19 8.99
CA ASN A 72 6.99 4.55 8.85
C ASN A 72 5.89 5.60 8.69
N TRP A 73 4.65 5.20 8.42
CA TRP A 73 3.51 6.11 8.38
C TRP A 73 2.86 6.18 9.78
N PRO A 74 2.95 7.32 10.48
CA PRO A 74 2.48 7.42 11.87
C PRO A 74 0.97 7.18 11.93
N LEU A 75 0.53 6.32 12.86
CA LEU A 75 -0.90 6.05 13.09
C LEU A 75 -1.46 6.84 14.27
N VAL A 76 -0.58 7.34 15.13
CA VAL A 76 -0.94 8.11 16.32
C VAL A 76 -0.68 9.58 16.03
N GLU A 77 -1.65 10.43 16.34
CA GLU A 77 -1.45 11.88 16.32
C GLU A 77 -0.29 12.22 17.27
N ASP A 78 0.63 13.08 16.82
CA ASP A 78 1.86 13.51 17.52
C ASP A 78 3.11 12.63 17.42
N GLU A 79 3.07 11.50 16.69
CA GLU A 79 4.33 10.80 16.33
C GLU A 79 5.07 11.58 15.23
N PRO A 80 6.40 11.81 15.34
CA PRO A 80 7.15 12.51 14.31
C PRO A 80 7.13 11.74 12.99
N ASP A 81 6.99 12.48 11.89
CA ASP A 81 7.04 11.89 10.54
C ASP A 81 8.43 11.30 10.27
N LYS A 82 8.47 9.99 10.00
CA LYS A 82 9.69 9.25 9.63
C LYS A 82 9.99 9.32 8.13
N ILE A 83 9.05 9.82 7.34
CA ILE A 83 9.09 9.86 5.88
C ILE A 83 9.19 11.32 5.45
N HIS A 84 10.08 11.61 4.50
CA HIS A 84 10.22 12.95 3.95
C HIS A 84 8.90 13.43 3.32
N ALA A 85 8.55 14.71 3.53
CA ALA A 85 7.27 15.26 3.08
C ALA A 85 7.05 15.13 1.56
N SER A 86 8.11 15.31 0.75
CA SER A 86 8.04 15.10 -0.70
C SER A 86 7.63 13.68 -1.07
N ASP A 87 8.14 12.69 -0.35
CA ASP A 87 7.92 11.28 -0.66
C ASP A 87 6.50 10.88 -0.28
N ARG A 88 5.96 11.44 0.82
CA ARG A 88 4.56 11.24 1.20
C ARG A 88 3.60 11.74 0.13
N GLU A 89 3.81 12.96 -0.36
CA GLU A 89 2.96 13.53 -1.40
C GLU A 89 3.11 12.77 -2.74
N ALA A 90 4.34 12.39 -3.10
CA ALA A 90 4.56 11.55 -4.28
C ALA A 90 3.89 10.18 -4.16
N ILE A 91 3.96 9.53 -3.00
CA ILE A 91 3.26 8.26 -2.73
C ILE A 91 1.76 8.42 -2.91
N LYS A 92 1.15 9.46 -2.32
CA LYS A 92 -0.29 9.74 -2.45
C LYS A 92 -0.70 9.93 -3.92
N GLY A 93 0.13 10.63 -4.69
CA GLY A 93 -0.13 10.88 -6.12
C GLY A 93 -0.01 9.62 -7.00
N LEU A 94 0.86 8.66 -6.64
CA LEU A 94 1.14 7.48 -7.45
C LEU A 94 0.31 6.25 -7.07
N ILE A 95 0.08 6.04 -5.78
CA ILE A 95 -0.40 4.75 -5.24
C ILE A 95 -1.76 4.33 -5.81
N LEU A 96 -2.69 5.27 -5.99
CA LEU A 96 -4.00 4.97 -6.56
C LEU A 96 -3.89 4.53 -8.01
N HIS A 97 -3.09 5.23 -8.82
CA HIS A 97 -2.89 4.85 -10.22
C HIS A 97 -2.28 3.44 -10.32
N LEU A 98 -1.17 3.21 -9.61
CA LEU A 98 -0.47 1.93 -9.61
C LEU A 98 -1.39 0.79 -9.14
N MET A 99 -2.18 1.01 -8.10
CA MET A 99 -3.12 0.02 -7.59
C MET A 99 -4.20 -0.35 -8.62
N LEU A 100 -4.66 0.59 -9.44
CA LEU A 100 -5.73 0.38 -10.41
C LEU A 100 -5.25 -0.21 -11.74
N THR A 101 -3.97 -0.03 -12.08
CA THR A 101 -3.36 -0.59 -13.30
C THR A 101 -2.56 -1.87 -13.06
N SER A 102 -2.36 -2.25 -11.79
CA SER A 102 -1.60 -3.44 -11.42
C SER A 102 -2.45 -4.72 -11.40
N PRO A 103 -1.83 -5.89 -11.63
CA PRO A 103 -2.45 -7.20 -11.40
C PRO A 103 -3.01 -7.35 -9.98
N GLU A 104 -4.04 -8.19 -9.83
CA GLU A 104 -4.80 -8.41 -8.57
C GLU A 104 -3.91 -8.62 -7.33
N ALA A 105 -2.85 -9.42 -7.46
CA ALA A 105 -1.93 -9.71 -6.35
C ALA A 105 -1.21 -8.46 -5.82
N ILE A 106 -0.82 -7.55 -6.71
CA ILE A 106 -0.17 -6.27 -6.36
C ILE A 106 -1.22 -5.26 -5.91
N GLN A 107 -2.35 -5.17 -6.63
CA GLN A 107 -3.47 -4.31 -6.29
C GLN A 107 -3.91 -4.50 -4.84
N LYS A 108 -4.02 -5.75 -4.37
CA LYS A 108 -4.36 -6.04 -2.97
C LYS A 108 -3.37 -5.44 -1.97
N GLN A 109 -2.05 -5.56 -2.23
CA GLN A 109 -1.04 -5.00 -1.32
C GLN A 109 -1.07 -3.46 -1.30
N LEU A 110 -1.24 -2.83 -2.47
CA LEU A 110 -1.32 -1.38 -2.58
C LEU A 110 -2.63 -0.82 -1.98
N SER A 111 -3.74 -1.56 -2.10
CA SER A 111 -5.00 -1.19 -1.43
C SER A 111 -4.88 -1.25 0.09
N ASP A 112 -4.20 -2.25 0.64
CA ASP A 112 -3.94 -2.33 2.08
C ASP A 112 -3.04 -1.17 2.53
N ALA A 113 -1.98 -0.85 1.77
CA ALA A 113 -1.12 0.29 2.05
C ALA A 113 -1.88 1.62 2.01
N THR A 114 -2.74 1.82 1.00
CA THR A 114 -3.62 3.00 0.88
C THR A 114 -4.55 3.13 2.10
N ALA A 115 -5.12 2.01 2.58
CA ALA A 115 -5.97 2.02 3.76
C ALA A 115 -5.20 2.39 5.05
N ILE A 116 -3.92 2.01 5.16
CA ILE A 116 -3.05 2.42 6.28
C ILE A 116 -2.77 3.92 6.21
N ILE A 117 -2.37 4.44 5.05
CA ILE A 117 -2.14 5.88 4.83
C ILE A 117 -3.41 6.68 5.17
N GLY A 118 -4.56 6.23 4.66
CA GLY A 118 -5.85 6.86 4.90
C GLY A 118 -6.34 6.79 6.35
N LYS A 119 -5.73 6.00 7.25
CA LYS A 119 -6.04 6.09 8.70
C LYS A 119 -5.43 7.31 9.36
N SER A 120 -4.27 7.75 8.87
CA SER A 120 -3.55 8.87 9.42
C SER A 120 -3.88 10.17 8.70
N ASP A 121 -3.95 10.12 7.37
CA ASP A 121 -3.96 11.32 6.55
C ASP A 121 -5.35 11.71 6.05
N PHE A 122 -6.31 10.78 5.97
CA PHE A 122 -7.65 11.10 5.48
C PHE A 122 -8.58 11.49 6.63
N PRO A 123 -9.39 12.57 6.49
CA PRO A 123 -9.54 13.43 5.30
C PRO A 123 -8.60 14.65 5.28
N ASP A 124 -8.05 15.08 6.41
CA ASP A 124 -7.47 16.42 6.56
C ASP A 124 -6.15 16.62 5.78
N LYS A 125 -5.26 15.61 5.78
CA LYS A 125 -3.96 15.64 5.08
C LYS A 125 -4.01 14.99 3.70
N TRP A 126 -5.14 14.39 3.31
CA TRP A 126 -5.33 13.79 1.99
C TRP A 126 -6.78 13.92 1.50
N PRO A 127 -7.27 15.16 1.31
CA PRO A 127 -8.66 15.41 0.95
C PRO A 127 -9.03 14.94 -0.46
N SER A 128 -8.05 14.85 -1.37
CA SER A 128 -8.28 14.43 -2.76
C SER A 128 -8.59 12.95 -2.92
N LEU A 129 -8.32 12.12 -1.90
CA LEU A 129 -8.46 10.65 -1.99
C LEU A 129 -9.83 10.21 -2.52
N ILE A 130 -10.92 10.81 -2.00
CA ILE A 130 -12.28 10.46 -2.43
C ILE A 130 -12.56 10.96 -3.85
N THR A 131 -12.17 12.19 -4.19
CA THR A 131 -12.41 12.76 -5.52
C THR A 131 -11.62 12.00 -6.59
N ASP A 132 -10.40 11.60 -6.28
CA ASP A 132 -9.53 10.81 -7.16
C ASP A 132 -10.09 9.40 -7.39
N MET A 133 -10.68 8.77 -6.36
CA MET A 133 -11.38 7.49 -6.49
C MET A 133 -12.66 7.61 -7.32
N VAL A 134 -13.51 8.61 -7.03
CA VAL A 134 -14.77 8.85 -7.74
C VAL A 134 -14.53 9.14 -9.23
N ALA A 135 -13.48 9.89 -9.56
CA ALA A 135 -13.12 10.19 -10.94
C ALA A 135 -12.91 8.92 -11.79
N LYS A 136 -12.55 7.79 -11.15
CA LYS A 136 -12.36 6.51 -11.84
C LYS A 136 -13.65 5.78 -12.15
N PHE A 137 -14.77 6.08 -11.50
CA PHE A 137 -16.07 5.51 -11.86
C PHE A 137 -16.50 5.88 -13.28
N GLY A 138 -16.13 7.08 -13.74
CA GLY A 138 -16.40 7.54 -15.10
C GLY A 138 -15.62 6.82 -16.20
N THR A 139 -14.67 5.93 -15.86
CA THR A 139 -13.88 5.20 -16.87
C THR A 139 -14.67 4.10 -17.58
N GLY A 140 -15.72 3.57 -16.94
CA GLY A 140 -16.48 2.42 -17.45
C GLY A 140 -15.74 1.08 -17.41
N ASP A 141 -14.49 1.06 -16.94
CA ASP A 141 -13.70 -0.17 -16.81
C ASP A 141 -14.01 -0.88 -15.48
N PHE A 142 -14.65 -2.04 -15.57
CA PHE A 142 -15.02 -2.85 -14.41
C PHE A 142 -13.84 -3.27 -13.55
N HIS A 143 -12.65 -3.47 -14.13
CA HIS A 143 -11.45 -3.83 -13.36
C HIS A 143 -11.03 -2.66 -12.48
N ILE A 144 -10.99 -1.45 -13.05
CA ILE A 144 -10.66 -0.22 -12.32
C ILE A 144 -11.73 0.07 -11.26
N ILE A 145 -13.01 0.00 -11.62
CA ILE A 145 -14.13 0.26 -10.72
C ILE A 145 -14.09 -0.70 -9.53
N ASN A 146 -13.91 -2.01 -9.76
CA ASN A 146 -13.80 -3.00 -8.69
C ASN A 146 -12.60 -2.71 -7.78
N GLY A 147 -11.46 -2.31 -8.36
CA GLY A 147 -10.29 -1.88 -7.58
C GLY A 147 -10.62 -0.73 -6.63
N VAL A 148 -11.27 0.32 -7.13
CA VAL A 148 -11.72 1.46 -6.31
C VAL A 148 -12.68 1.02 -5.21
N LEU A 149 -13.65 0.15 -5.53
CA LEU A 149 -14.62 -0.35 -4.55
C LEU A 149 -13.95 -1.15 -3.44
N HIS A 150 -12.93 -1.97 -3.77
CA HIS A 150 -12.13 -2.67 -2.77
C HIS A 150 -11.37 -1.71 -1.85
N THR A 151 -10.77 -0.66 -2.41
CA THR A 151 -10.04 0.35 -1.61
C THR A 151 -10.97 1.15 -0.73
N ALA A 152 -12.10 1.61 -1.26
CA ALA A 152 -13.14 2.28 -0.50
C ALA A 152 -13.65 1.39 0.63
N HIS A 153 -13.91 0.10 0.36
CA HIS A 153 -14.28 -0.86 1.39
C HIS A 153 -13.22 -0.98 2.49
N SER A 154 -11.94 -1.14 2.12
CA SER A 154 -10.84 -1.25 3.08
C SER A 154 -10.68 0.00 3.94
N LEU A 155 -10.87 1.19 3.35
CA LEU A 155 -10.84 2.47 4.05
C LEU A 155 -12.00 2.58 5.06
N PHE A 156 -13.23 2.29 4.62
CA PHE A 156 -14.46 2.48 5.42
C PHE A 156 -14.74 1.33 6.40
N LYS A 157 -14.15 0.15 6.21
CA LYS A 157 -14.35 -1.01 7.09
C LYS A 157 -14.04 -0.69 8.56
N ARG A 158 -13.12 0.24 8.82
CA ARG A 158 -12.74 0.65 10.19
C ARG A 158 -13.88 1.31 10.96
N TYR A 159 -14.80 2.00 10.28
CA TYR A 159 -15.93 2.69 10.91
C TYR A 159 -16.85 1.74 11.69
N ARG A 160 -16.85 0.44 11.36
CA ARG A 160 -17.62 -0.58 12.07
C ARG A 160 -17.15 -0.83 13.50
N HIS A 161 -15.90 -0.49 13.80
CA HIS A 161 -15.24 -0.84 15.05
C HIS A 161 -14.67 0.39 15.79
N GLU A 162 -14.66 1.57 15.16
CA GLU A 162 -14.22 2.81 15.81
C GLU A 162 -15.27 3.36 16.77
N PHE A 163 -14.80 3.94 17.86
CA PHE A 163 -15.65 4.64 18.82
C PHE A 163 -16.17 5.94 18.24
N LYS A 164 -17.43 6.28 18.56
CA LYS A 164 -18.06 7.53 18.14
C LYS A 164 -17.24 8.72 18.65
N SER A 165 -16.86 9.59 17.72
CA SER A 165 -16.15 10.84 18.00
C SER A 165 -16.56 11.91 16.99
N GLN A 166 -16.35 13.18 17.31
CA GLN A 166 -16.63 14.28 16.38
C GLN A 166 -15.78 14.15 15.10
N LYS A 167 -14.52 13.71 15.25
CA LYS A 167 -13.60 13.46 14.13
C LYS A 167 -14.18 12.41 13.18
N LEU A 168 -14.60 11.27 13.70
CA LEU A 168 -15.20 10.19 12.90
C LEU A 168 -16.48 10.66 12.18
N TRP A 169 -17.37 11.39 12.85
CA TRP A 169 -18.59 11.90 12.20
C TRP A 169 -18.31 12.90 11.10
N THR A 170 -17.30 13.76 11.28
CA THR A 170 -16.88 14.73 10.26
C THR A 170 -16.32 14.01 9.03
N GLU A 171 -15.52 12.97 9.24
CA GLU A 171 -15.00 12.12 8.17
C GLU A 171 -16.14 11.37 7.44
N ILE A 172 -17.06 10.73 8.17
CA ILE A 172 -18.21 10.03 7.57
C ILE A 172 -19.06 11.00 6.75
N LYS A 173 -19.32 12.20 7.27
CA LYS A 173 -20.06 13.24 6.53
C LYS A 173 -19.33 13.61 5.24
N PHE A 174 -18.01 13.83 5.31
CA PHE A 174 -17.20 14.11 4.12
C PHE A 174 -17.30 12.99 3.07
N VAL A 175 -17.24 11.73 3.49
CA VAL A 175 -17.42 10.58 2.59
C VAL A 175 -18.83 10.57 1.98
N LEU A 176 -19.89 10.77 2.77
CA LEU A 176 -21.26 10.77 2.26
C LEU A 176 -21.49 11.89 1.25
N ASP A 177 -20.98 13.10 1.52
CA ASP A 177 -21.16 14.25 0.64
C ASP A 177 -20.47 14.06 -0.72
N ASN A 178 -19.35 13.33 -0.77
CA ASN A 178 -18.51 13.22 -1.98
C ASN A 178 -18.59 11.87 -2.69
N PHE A 179 -18.88 10.77 -1.99
CA PHE A 179 -18.84 9.40 -2.53
C PHE A 179 -20.22 8.78 -2.73
N ALA A 180 -21.23 9.14 -1.91
CA ALA A 180 -22.51 8.43 -1.90
C ALA A 180 -23.27 8.53 -3.22
N LYS A 181 -23.39 9.74 -3.79
CA LYS A 181 -24.09 9.94 -5.06
C LYS A 181 -23.41 9.17 -6.22
N PRO A 182 -22.11 9.36 -6.51
CA PRO A 182 -21.42 8.61 -7.56
C PRO A 182 -21.52 7.08 -7.38
N PHE A 183 -21.40 6.61 -6.14
CA PHE A 183 -21.52 5.18 -5.84
C PHE A 183 -22.92 4.65 -6.14
N THR A 184 -23.99 5.35 -5.77
CA THR A 184 -25.37 4.89 -6.04
C THR A 184 -25.74 5.00 -7.53
N GLU A 185 -25.19 5.97 -8.25
CA GLU A 185 -25.39 6.11 -9.70
C GLU A 185 -24.73 4.99 -10.50
N LEU A 186 -23.67 4.36 -9.96
CA LEU A 186 -23.00 3.22 -10.59
C LEU A 186 -23.91 1.98 -10.75
N PHE A 187 -24.94 1.84 -9.92
CA PHE A 187 -25.85 0.68 -9.91
C PHE A 187 -27.23 0.96 -10.54
N LYS A 188 -27.41 2.13 -11.15
CA LYS A 188 -28.62 2.47 -11.90
C LYS A 188 -28.44 2.12 -13.37
#